data_AF-A0A9D0XN26-F1
#
_entry.id   AF-A0A9D0XN26-F1
#
_cell.length_a   1.000
_cell.length_b   1.000
_cell.length_c   1.000
_cell.angle_alpha   90.00
_cell.angle_beta   90.00
_cell.angle_gamma   90.00
#
_symmetry.space_group_name_H-M   'P 1'
#
loop_
_entity.id
_entity.type
_entity.pdbx_description
1 polymer ?
#
loop_
_entity_poly.entity_id
_entity_poly.type
_entity_poly.pdbx_seq_one_letter_code
_entity_poly.pdbx_strand_id
1 'polypeptide(L)'
;MSAKDKGAERTPVIGIRREDKSVWERRVPLVPEDVRDLIAEHGIQVIVQPSDIRVFREEEYAAVGAKVQEDLSPCDVIFAVKEVPPDRLLPGKTYVYFAHVIKGQPYNMPMLKRLLDLGCVLIDYEKITDEKGRRLIFFGRHAGWAGMVDTLWALGKRLEWEGAPTPFASIRQAHTYPDLEAVRRAVREAGERIRREGLPSDLAPLVVGFAGYGNVSRGAQEIF
;
A
#
# COMPACT_ATOMS: atom_id res chain seq x y z
N MET A 1 17.56 -42.77 33.38
CA MET A 1 17.17 -42.67 31.95
C MET A 1 16.85 -41.22 31.65
N SER A 2 17.50 -40.69 30.61
CA SER A 2 17.66 -39.28 30.27
C SER A 2 16.35 -38.51 30.10
N ALA A 3 16.42 -37.22 30.44
CA ALA A 3 15.48 -36.18 30.04
C ALA A 3 15.17 -36.29 28.55
N LYS A 4 13.87 -36.32 28.24
CA LYS A 4 13.38 -36.18 26.87
C LYS A 4 13.76 -34.81 26.36
N ASP A 5 14.61 -34.82 25.35
CA ASP A 5 14.94 -33.72 24.47
C ASP A 5 13.64 -33.19 23.85
N LYS A 6 13.05 -32.15 24.45
CA LYS A 6 12.04 -31.33 23.77
C LYS A 6 12.83 -30.52 22.76
N GLY A 7 12.90 -31.00 21.52
CA GLY A 7 13.55 -30.29 20.43
C GLY A 7 13.12 -28.82 20.44
N ALA A 8 14.09 -27.91 20.55
CA ALA A 8 13.83 -26.49 20.69
C ALA A 8 12.90 -26.03 19.55
N GLU A 9 11.72 -25.52 19.91
CA GLU A 9 10.74 -25.02 18.95
C GLU A 9 11.39 -23.83 18.23
N ARG A 10 11.65 -23.99 16.94
CA ARG A 10 12.34 -22.98 16.13
C ARG A 10 11.51 -21.71 16.13
N THR A 11 12.08 -20.60 16.59
CA THR A 11 11.43 -19.29 16.52
C THR A 11 11.06 -18.95 15.07
N PRO A 12 9.78 -18.65 14.78
CA PRO A 12 9.36 -18.27 13.44
C PRO A 12 10.08 -16.99 12.98
N VAL A 13 10.49 -16.97 11.70
CA VAL A 13 11.14 -15.80 11.10
C VAL A 13 10.31 -15.27 9.94
N ILE A 14 9.91 -14.01 10.02
CA ILE A 14 9.18 -13.30 8.96
C ILE A 14 10.14 -12.37 8.21
N GLY A 15 9.99 -12.30 6.89
CA GLY A 15 10.68 -11.38 6.01
C GLY A 15 9.75 -10.31 5.45
N ILE A 16 10.15 -9.05 5.48
CA ILE A 16 9.53 -7.96 4.72
C ILE A 16 10.41 -7.65 3.53
N ARG A 17 9.94 -8.01 2.34
CA ARG A 17 10.66 -7.76 1.08
C ARG A 17 10.64 -6.28 0.72
N ARG A 18 11.63 -5.82 -0.05
CA ARG A 18 11.54 -4.52 -0.74
C ARG A 18 10.58 -4.61 -1.92
N GLU A 19 9.78 -3.57 -2.13
CA GLU A 19 8.96 -3.43 -3.33
C GLU A 19 9.82 -2.95 -4.50
N ASP A 20 9.54 -3.47 -5.68
CA ASP A 20 10.29 -3.19 -6.91
C ASP A 20 9.39 -3.12 -8.16
N LYS A 21 8.06 -3.12 -7.96
CA LYS A 21 7.10 -3.05 -9.06
C LYS A 21 7.21 -1.72 -9.82
N SER A 22 7.42 -0.63 -9.10
CA SER A 22 7.68 0.71 -9.65
C SER A 22 8.27 1.62 -8.58
N VAL A 23 8.86 2.73 -9.00
CA VAL A 23 9.39 3.77 -8.09
C VAL A 23 8.31 4.38 -7.17
N TRP A 24 7.04 4.20 -7.49
CA TRP A 24 5.89 4.75 -6.74
C TRP A 24 5.33 3.80 -5.69
N GLU A 25 5.75 2.52 -5.66
CA GLU A 25 5.26 1.54 -4.68
C GLU A 25 6.04 1.68 -3.36
N ARG A 26 5.68 2.72 -2.60
CA ARG A 26 6.35 3.06 -1.34
C ARG A 26 5.72 2.38 -0.12
N ARG A 27 4.60 1.68 -0.31
CA ARG A 27 3.84 1.03 0.77
C ARG A 27 4.59 -0.19 1.30
N VAL A 28 4.17 -0.64 2.48
CA VAL A 28 4.72 -1.81 3.16
C VAL A 28 3.59 -2.73 3.61
N PRO A 29 3.85 -4.04 3.70
CA PRO A 29 2.86 -4.98 4.23
C PRO A 29 2.69 -4.87 5.76
N LEU A 30 3.73 -4.43 6.47
CA LEU A 30 3.77 -4.26 7.93
C LEU A 30 4.54 -2.98 8.25
N VAL A 31 3.97 -2.12 9.09
CA VAL A 31 4.64 -0.88 9.53
C VAL A 31 5.54 -1.16 10.75
N PRO A 32 6.48 -0.27 11.12
CA PRO A 32 7.34 -0.48 12.29
C PRO A 32 6.58 -0.79 13.58
N GLU A 33 5.41 -0.18 13.78
CA GLU A 33 4.56 -0.44 14.94
C GLU A 33 4.05 -1.88 14.97
N ASP A 34 3.55 -2.42 13.85
CA ASP A 34 3.11 -3.81 13.75
C ASP A 34 4.29 -4.77 14.01
N VAL A 35 5.48 -4.42 13.52
CA VAL A 35 6.70 -5.21 13.69
C VAL A 35 7.13 -5.25 15.15
N ARG A 36 7.06 -4.11 15.86
CA ARG A 36 7.31 -4.05 17.30
C ARG A 36 6.40 -5.04 18.04
N ASP A 37 5.11 -5.04 17.72
CA ASP A 37 4.12 -5.85 18.41
C ASP A 37 4.34 -7.35 18.11
N LEU A 38 4.67 -7.71 16.86
CA LEU A 38 5.08 -9.07 16.48
C LEU A 38 6.29 -9.58 17.27
N ILE A 39 7.30 -8.73 17.47
CA ILE A 39 8.51 -9.10 18.21
C ILE A 39 8.20 -9.19 19.71
N ALA A 40 7.58 -8.16 20.29
CA ALA A 40 7.39 -8.03 21.73
C ALA A 40 6.34 -8.99 22.29
N GLU A 41 5.22 -9.18 21.58
CA GLU A 41 4.07 -9.95 22.07
C GLU A 41 4.11 -11.41 21.61
N HIS A 42 4.73 -11.69 20.46
CA HIS A 42 4.72 -13.02 19.85
C HIS A 42 6.11 -13.66 19.72
N GLY A 43 7.19 -12.95 20.09
CA GLY A 43 8.56 -13.47 20.00
C GLY A 43 9.01 -13.79 18.57
N ILE A 44 8.35 -13.23 17.56
CA ILE A 44 8.64 -13.49 16.15
C ILE A 44 9.87 -12.68 15.75
N GLN A 45 10.81 -13.31 15.04
CA GLN A 45 11.93 -12.56 14.46
C GLN A 45 11.50 -11.94 13.13
N VAL A 46 11.81 -10.66 12.94
CA VAL A 46 11.51 -9.96 11.69
C VAL A 46 12.81 -9.54 11.01
N ILE A 47 12.93 -9.90 9.73
CA ILE A 47 13.99 -9.46 8.83
C ILE A 47 13.36 -8.51 7.79
N VAL A 48 13.98 -7.36 7.58
CA VAL A 48 13.52 -6.36 6.62
C VAL A 48 14.61 -6.14 5.58
N GLN A 49 14.24 -6.28 4.31
CA GLN A 49 15.12 -5.91 3.21
C GLN A 49 15.29 -4.39 3.15
N PRO A 50 16.52 -3.87 2.96
CA PRO A 50 16.78 -2.47 2.62
C PRO A 50 15.89 -1.95 1.48
N SER A 51 15.58 -0.67 1.43
CA SER A 51 14.76 -0.12 0.34
C SER A 51 14.86 1.40 0.23
N ASP A 52 15.25 1.88 -0.96
CA ASP A 52 15.37 3.32 -1.24
C ASP A 52 14.02 4.01 -1.48
N ILE A 53 12.95 3.25 -1.76
CA ILE A 53 11.64 3.82 -2.13
C ILE A 53 10.60 3.73 -1.00
N ARG A 54 10.82 2.84 -0.02
CA ARG A 54 9.88 2.59 1.07
C ARG A 54 9.58 3.87 1.86
N VAL A 55 8.33 4.04 2.28
CA VAL A 55 7.93 5.22 3.05
C VAL A 55 8.55 5.25 4.46
N PHE A 56 8.71 4.09 5.08
CA PHE A 56 9.41 3.91 6.37
C PHE A 56 10.88 3.56 6.12
N ARG A 57 11.75 4.22 6.85
CA ARG A 57 13.20 4.04 6.77
C ARG A 57 13.64 2.79 7.52
N GLU A 58 14.82 2.31 7.16
CA GLU A 58 15.44 1.13 7.78
C GLU A 58 15.69 1.32 9.28
N GLU A 59 16.05 2.54 9.70
CA GLU A 59 16.35 2.83 11.10
C GLU A 59 15.09 2.72 11.98
N GLU A 60 13.90 2.99 11.41
CA GLU A 60 12.63 2.84 12.12
C GLU A 60 12.32 1.37 12.43
N TYR A 61 12.64 0.45 11.50
CA TYR A 61 12.53 -0.99 11.72
C TYR A 61 13.59 -1.51 12.69
N ALA A 62 14.83 -1.03 12.58
CA ALA A 62 15.91 -1.41 13.49
C ALA A 62 15.61 -0.98 14.95
N ALA A 63 15.02 0.21 15.12
CA ALA A 63 14.64 0.74 16.44
C ALA A 63 13.60 -0.13 17.17
N VAL A 64 12.77 -0.87 16.43
CA VAL A 64 11.77 -1.80 17.00
C VAL A 64 12.27 -3.25 17.11
N GLY A 65 13.56 -3.49 16.83
CA GLY A 65 14.20 -4.79 17.00
C GLY A 65 14.23 -5.69 15.77
N ALA A 66 13.80 -5.20 14.59
CA ALA A 66 13.94 -5.95 13.36
C ALA A 66 15.38 -5.93 12.84
N LYS A 67 15.78 -7.00 12.14
CA LYS A 67 17.09 -7.08 11.48
C LYS A 67 16.98 -6.55 10.06
N VAL A 68 17.80 -5.56 9.72
CA VAL A 68 17.88 -5.05 8.35
C VAL A 68 18.99 -5.80 7.59
N GLN A 69 18.62 -6.55 6.55
CA GLN A 69 19.58 -7.29 5.71
C GLN A 69 18.97 -7.70 4.36
N GLU A 70 19.84 -7.94 3.37
CA GLU A 70 19.44 -8.35 2.01
C GLU A 70 18.85 -9.77 1.94
N ASP A 71 19.46 -10.72 2.66
CA ASP A 71 19.11 -12.13 2.55
C ASP A 71 17.85 -12.48 3.36
N LEU A 72 16.83 -12.99 2.67
CA LEU A 72 15.58 -13.49 3.25
C LEU A 72 15.53 -15.03 3.30
N SER A 73 16.61 -15.73 2.95
CA SER A 73 16.70 -17.18 3.07
C SER A 73 16.40 -17.73 4.48
N PRO A 74 16.69 -17.01 5.59
CA PRO A 74 16.33 -17.49 6.93
C PRO A 74 14.81 -17.42 7.24
N CYS A 75 14.05 -16.64 6.47
CA CYS A 75 12.61 -16.41 6.69
C CYS A 75 11.78 -17.64 6.29
N ASP A 76 10.73 -17.92 7.06
CA ASP A 76 9.72 -18.93 6.74
C ASP A 76 8.58 -18.35 5.92
N VAL A 77 8.20 -17.10 6.23
CA VAL A 77 7.14 -16.35 5.58
C VAL A 77 7.70 -15.02 5.07
N ILE A 78 7.44 -14.69 3.80
CA ILE A 78 7.90 -13.45 3.16
C ILE A 78 6.68 -12.64 2.73
N PHE A 79 6.59 -11.43 3.27
CA PHE A 79 5.54 -10.45 2.98
C PHE A 79 6.01 -9.47 1.91
N ALA A 80 5.09 -9.15 1.00
CA ALA A 80 5.23 -8.08 0.01
C ALA A 80 3.84 -7.46 -0.24
N VAL A 81 3.79 -6.26 -0.82
CA VAL A 81 2.54 -5.64 -1.28
C VAL A 81 2.18 -6.15 -2.67
N LYS A 82 3.15 -6.17 -3.58
CA LYS A 82 2.98 -6.54 -5.00
C LYS A 82 3.60 -7.90 -5.31
N GLU A 83 3.34 -8.35 -6.54
CA GLU A 83 3.89 -9.59 -7.07
C GLU A 83 5.43 -9.63 -7.04
N VAL A 84 6.00 -10.81 -6.80
CA VAL A 84 7.45 -11.03 -6.75
C VAL A 84 7.95 -11.58 -8.09
N PRO A 85 8.98 -10.99 -8.71
CA PRO A 85 9.56 -11.52 -9.94
C PRO A 85 9.98 -12.99 -9.81
N PRO A 86 9.71 -13.86 -10.81
CA PRO A 86 9.98 -15.30 -10.73
C PRO A 86 11.42 -15.67 -10.38
N ASP A 87 12.40 -14.86 -10.80
CA ASP A 87 13.84 -15.00 -10.55
C ASP A 87 14.23 -14.68 -9.11
N ARG A 88 13.36 -14.00 -8.35
CA ARG A 88 13.59 -13.60 -6.95
C ARG A 88 12.84 -14.46 -5.94
N LEU A 89 12.13 -15.49 -6.41
CA LEU A 89 11.44 -16.44 -5.54
C LEU A 89 12.46 -17.44 -4.95
N LEU A 90 12.40 -17.61 -3.64
CA LEU A 90 13.21 -18.57 -2.89
C LEU A 90 12.43 -19.89 -2.73
N PRO A 91 13.11 -21.05 -2.81
CA PRO A 91 12.47 -22.36 -2.67
C PRO A 91 11.88 -22.58 -1.27
N GLY A 92 10.76 -23.30 -1.22
CA GLY A 92 10.14 -23.78 0.03
C GLY A 92 9.65 -22.68 0.98
N LYS A 93 9.34 -21.49 0.47
CA LYS A 93 8.85 -20.36 1.28
C LYS A 93 7.34 -20.21 1.24
N THR A 94 6.79 -19.59 2.27
CA THR A 94 5.43 -19.04 2.23
C THR A 94 5.51 -17.58 1.82
N TYR A 95 4.71 -17.17 0.84
CA TYR A 95 4.61 -15.80 0.37
C TYR A 95 3.23 -15.22 0.66
N VAL A 96 3.20 -13.95 1.07
CA VAL A 96 1.95 -13.22 1.34
C VAL A 96 1.96 -11.89 0.60
N TYR A 97 1.17 -11.76 -0.46
CA TYR A 97 1.06 -10.54 -1.28
C TYR A 97 -0.18 -10.53 -2.18
N PHE A 98 -0.48 -9.40 -2.84
CA PHE A 98 -1.49 -9.36 -3.91
C PHE A 98 -0.88 -9.95 -5.18
N ALA A 99 -1.13 -11.23 -5.45
CA ALA A 99 -0.51 -11.94 -6.56
C ALA A 99 -1.17 -11.65 -7.91
N HIS A 100 -2.42 -11.16 -7.92
CA HIS A 100 -3.20 -10.95 -9.14
C HIS A 100 -3.25 -12.21 -10.02
N VAL A 101 -3.52 -13.37 -9.41
CA VAL A 101 -3.59 -14.66 -10.12
C VAL A 101 -4.98 -15.27 -10.14
N ILE A 102 -5.85 -14.89 -9.20
CA ILE A 102 -7.16 -15.55 -9.04
C ILE A 102 -8.09 -15.39 -10.25
N LYS A 103 -7.94 -14.33 -11.04
CA LYS A 103 -8.77 -14.08 -12.23
C LYS A 103 -8.11 -14.63 -13.49
N GLY A 104 -7.09 -15.48 -13.35
CA GLY A 104 -6.36 -16.07 -14.48
C GLY A 104 -5.56 -15.04 -15.28
N GLN A 105 -5.07 -13.98 -14.64
CA GLN A 105 -4.34 -12.92 -15.34
C GLN A 105 -3.07 -13.44 -16.01
N PRO A 106 -2.95 -13.41 -17.36
CA PRO A 106 -1.88 -14.11 -18.08
C PRO A 106 -0.47 -13.68 -17.67
N TYR A 107 -0.29 -12.39 -17.36
CA TYR A 107 1.02 -11.83 -17.04
C TYR A 107 1.64 -12.38 -15.74
N ASN A 108 0.83 -12.87 -14.79
CA ASN A 108 1.31 -13.43 -13.52
C ASN A 108 1.24 -14.96 -13.44
N MET A 109 0.70 -15.64 -14.47
CA MET A 109 0.70 -17.11 -14.51
C MET A 109 2.11 -17.73 -14.49
N PRO A 110 3.14 -17.16 -15.15
CA PRO A 110 4.51 -17.68 -15.03
C PRO A 110 5.06 -17.63 -13.60
N MET A 111 4.76 -16.57 -12.85
CA MET A 111 5.12 -16.46 -11.43
C MET A 111 4.40 -17.52 -10.60
N LEU A 112 3.11 -17.74 -10.84
CA LEU A 112 2.36 -18.79 -10.15
C LEU A 112 2.94 -20.18 -10.44
N LYS A 113 3.26 -20.48 -11.69
CA LYS A 113 3.95 -21.73 -12.06
C LYS A 113 5.28 -21.85 -11.32
N ARG A 114 6.06 -20.77 -11.26
CA ARG A 114 7.35 -20.77 -10.56
C ARG A 114 7.21 -21.04 -9.06
N LEU A 115 6.20 -20.49 -8.41
CA LEU A 115 5.89 -20.80 -7.00
C LEU A 115 5.65 -22.30 -6.80
N LEU A 116 4.88 -22.94 -7.71
CA LEU A 116 4.62 -24.38 -7.67
C LEU A 116 5.91 -25.19 -7.89
N ASP A 117 6.70 -24.83 -8.90
CA ASP A 117 7.99 -25.50 -9.20
C ASP A 117 8.97 -25.43 -8.01
N LEU A 118 8.89 -24.37 -7.21
CA LEU A 118 9.73 -24.12 -6.04
C LEU A 118 9.18 -24.72 -4.73
N GLY A 119 8.02 -25.37 -4.76
CA GLY A 119 7.36 -25.89 -3.57
C GLY A 119 6.93 -24.79 -2.59
N CYS A 120 6.63 -23.59 -3.09
CA CYS A 120 6.22 -22.46 -2.27
C CYS A 120 4.71 -22.47 -2.01
N VAL A 121 4.32 -21.85 -0.90
CA VAL A 121 2.92 -21.56 -0.56
C VAL A 121 2.63 -20.09 -0.86
N LEU A 122 1.47 -19.79 -1.44
CA LEU A 122 1.00 -18.43 -1.66
C LEU A 122 -0.28 -18.18 -0.85
N ILE A 123 -0.24 -17.14 -0.02
CA ILE A 123 -1.41 -16.58 0.68
C ILE A 123 -1.73 -15.24 0.01
N ASP A 124 -2.74 -15.23 -0.86
CA ASP A 124 -3.12 -14.03 -1.61
C ASP A 124 -3.99 -13.10 -0.74
N TYR A 125 -3.53 -11.87 -0.52
CA TYR A 125 -4.30 -10.85 0.22
C TYR A 125 -5.71 -10.63 -0.33
N GLU A 126 -5.93 -10.78 -1.65
CA GLU A 126 -7.25 -10.62 -2.26
C GLU A 126 -8.27 -11.63 -1.73
N LYS A 127 -7.82 -12.74 -1.14
CA LYS A 127 -8.66 -13.83 -0.61
C LYS A 127 -8.73 -13.91 0.91
N ILE A 128 -8.12 -12.98 1.63
CA ILE A 128 -8.28 -12.91 3.09
C ILE A 128 -9.62 -12.24 3.42
N THR A 129 -10.54 -13.02 3.98
CA THR A 129 -11.91 -12.61 4.32
C THR A 129 -12.27 -12.94 5.76
N ASP A 130 -13.25 -12.24 6.32
CA ASP A 130 -13.90 -12.65 7.57
C ASP A 130 -14.85 -13.85 7.36
N GLU A 131 -15.48 -14.30 8.44
CA GLU A 131 -16.47 -15.39 8.46
C GLU A 131 -17.69 -15.13 7.56
N LYS A 132 -17.95 -13.88 7.19
CA LYS A 132 -19.06 -13.47 6.31
C LYS A 132 -18.59 -13.29 4.86
N GLY A 133 -17.35 -13.66 4.54
CA GLY A 133 -16.76 -13.52 3.21
C GLY A 133 -16.39 -12.08 2.84
N ARG A 134 -16.41 -11.13 3.79
CA ARG A 134 -15.97 -9.75 3.53
C ARG A 134 -14.46 -9.70 3.50
N ARG A 135 -13.89 -9.21 2.41
CA ARG A 135 -12.44 -9.00 2.28
C ARG A 135 -11.94 -8.06 3.37
N LEU A 136 -10.88 -8.46 4.07
CA LEU A 136 -10.30 -7.69 5.19
C LEU A 136 -9.23 -6.70 4.73
N ILE A 137 -8.48 -7.05 3.68
CA ILE A 137 -7.32 -6.28 3.22
C ILE A 137 -7.67 -5.58 1.91
N PHE A 138 -7.78 -4.26 1.96
CA PHE A 138 -8.05 -3.42 0.79
C PHE A 138 -7.68 -1.95 1.04
N PHE A 139 -7.45 -1.20 -0.04
CA PHE A 139 -7.00 0.20 0.02
C PHE A 139 -8.05 1.21 -0.45
N GLY A 140 -9.33 0.80 -0.50
CA GLY A 140 -10.39 1.57 -1.15
C GLY A 140 -10.53 3.01 -0.66
N ARG A 141 -10.50 3.25 0.65
CA ARG A 141 -10.65 4.61 1.20
C ARG A 141 -9.50 5.54 0.79
N HIS A 142 -8.26 5.06 0.89
CA HIS A 142 -7.07 5.76 0.44
C HIS A 142 -7.07 6.02 -1.07
N ALA A 143 -7.56 5.07 -1.88
CA ALA A 143 -7.74 5.25 -3.32
C ALA A 143 -8.75 6.37 -3.61
N GLY A 144 -9.81 6.47 -2.82
CA GLY A 144 -10.76 7.59 -2.86
C GLY A 144 -10.10 8.92 -2.54
N TRP A 145 -9.29 8.98 -1.48
CA TRP A 145 -8.55 10.18 -1.10
C TRP A 145 -7.64 10.66 -2.24
N ALA A 146 -6.73 9.80 -2.70
CA ALA A 146 -5.80 10.15 -3.76
C ALA A 146 -6.53 10.50 -5.07
N GLY A 147 -7.54 9.71 -5.43
CA GLY A 147 -8.32 9.92 -6.65
C GLY A 147 -9.05 11.26 -6.68
N MET A 148 -9.62 11.70 -5.56
CA MET A 148 -10.27 13.01 -5.50
C MET A 148 -9.27 14.16 -5.63
N VAL A 149 -8.12 14.08 -4.94
CA VAL A 149 -7.07 15.09 -5.04
C VAL A 149 -6.55 15.22 -6.47
N ASP A 150 -6.23 14.09 -7.11
CA ASP A 150 -5.73 14.09 -8.48
C ASP A 150 -6.80 14.54 -9.49
N THR A 151 -8.09 14.29 -9.21
CA THR A 151 -9.20 14.82 -10.02
C THR A 151 -9.28 16.33 -9.94
N LEU A 152 -9.19 16.92 -8.74
CA LEU A 152 -9.19 18.38 -8.56
C LEU A 152 -7.95 19.02 -9.19
N TRP A 153 -6.78 18.41 -9.01
CA TRP A 153 -5.54 18.85 -9.67
C TRP A 153 -5.69 18.83 -11.20
N ALA A 154 -6.18 17.73 -11.77
CA ALA A 154 -6.36 17.59 -13.20
C ALA A 154 -7.36 18.61 -13.75
N LEU A 155 -8.46 18.88 -13.03
CA LEU A 155 -9.40 19.94 -13.36
C LEU A 155 -8.72 21.32 -13.37
N GLY A 156 -7.93 21.63 -12.33
CA GLY A 156 -7.16 22.87 -12.25
C GLY A 156 -6.22 23.04 -13.43
N LYS A 157 -5.50 21.98 -13.83
CA LYS A 157 -4.62 21.99 -15.00
C LYS A 157 -5.35 22.14 -16.32
N ARG A 158 -6.50 21.49 -16.49
CA ARG A 158 -7.33 21.67 -17.69
C ARG A 158 -7.79 23.12 -17.83
N LEU A 159 -8.34 23.68 -16.76
CA LEU A 159 -8.88 25.05 -16.76
C LEU A 159 -7.78 26.11 -16.96
N GLU A 160 -6.59 25.90 -16.39
CA GLU A 160 -5.41 26.73 -16.66
C GLU A 160 -5.04 26.70 -18.15
N TRP A 161 -5.03 25.52 -18.78
CA TRP A 161 -4.77 25.36 -20.21
C TRP A 161 -5.85 25.98 -21.10
N GLU A 162 -7.13 25.94 -20.67
CA GLU A 162 -8.27 26.57 -21.34
C GLU A 162 -8.28 28.11 -21.17
N GLY A 163 -7.31 28.69 -20.46
CA GLY A 163 -7.22 30.14 -20.22
C GLY A 163 -8.16 30.65 -19.11
N ALA A 164 -8.72 29.74 -18.31
CA ALA A 164 -9.64 30.04 -17.22
C ALA A 164 -9.09 29.65 -15.83
N PRO A 165 -8.09 30.39 -15.30
CA PRO A 165 -7.70 30.47 -13.90
C PRO A 165 -8.67 29.97 -12.84
N THR A 166 -8.46 28.85 -12.15
CA THR A 166 -9.25 28.58 -10.93
C THR A 166 -8.38 28.23 -9.74
N PRO A 167 -8.87 28.41 -8.50
CA PRO A 167 -8.14 28.01 -7.31
C PRO A 167 -7.73 26.53 -7.28
N PHE A 168 -8.36 25.66 -8.07
CA PHE A 168 -7.91 24.27 -8.23
C PHE A 168 -6.46 24.15 -8.74
N ALA A 169 -5.94 25.15 -9.46
CA ALA A 169 -4.56 25.17 -9.96
C ALA A 169 -3.49 25.14 -8.84
N SER A 170 -3.84 25.51 -7.59
CA SER A 170 -2.91 25.40 -6.46
C SER A 170 -2.85 24.00 -5.83
N ILE A 171 -3.80 23.12 -6.15
CA ILE A 171 -3.77 21.73 -5.71
C ILE A 171 -2.69 21.01 -6.51
N ARG A 172 -1.83 20.25 -5.84
CA ARG A 172 -0.81 19.38 -6.46
C ARG A 172 -1.31 17.93 -6.54
N GLN A 173 -0.57 17.06 -7.23
CA GLN A 173 -0.85 15.63 -7.25
C GLN A 173 -0.72 15.02 -5.85
N ALA A 174 -1.57 14.04 -5.54
CA ALA A 174 -1.67 13.41 -4.22
C ALA A 174 -0.32 12.92 -3.69
N HIS A 175 0.50 12.29 -4.54
CA HIS A 175 1.80 11.72 -4.17
C HIS A 175 2.85 12.76 -3.75
N THR A 176 2.59 14.06 -3.97
CA THR A 176 3.52 15.15 -3.63
C THR A 176 3.25 15.77 -2.25
N TYR A 177 2.20 15.33 -1.57
CA TYR A 177 1.92 15.72 -0.19
C TYR A 177 2.56 14.74 0.78
N PRO A 178 3.06 15.21 1.92
CA PRO A 178 3.67 14.35 2.94
C PRO A 178 2.62 13.48 3.66
N ASP A 179 1.41 14.00 3.84
CA ASP A 179 0.36 13.38 4.62
C ASP A 179 -1.05 13.89 4.22
N LEU A 180 -2.08 13.29 4.83
CA LEU A 180 -3.48 13.63 4.58
C LEU A 180 -3.86 15.02 5.09
N GLU A 181 -3.21 15.53 6.15
CA GLU A 181 -3.51 16.85 6.70
C GLU A 181 -3.05 17.97 5.75
N ALA A 182 -1.89 17.79 5.12
CA ALA A 182 -1.40 18.68 4.07
C ALA A 182 -2.35 18.69 2.85
N VAL A 183 -2.88 17.53 2.45
CA VAL A 183 -3.92 17.43 1.43
C VAL A 183 -5.17 18.23 1.83
N ARG A 184 -5.71 17.98 3.03
CA ARG A 184 -6.92 18.64 3.52
C ARG A 184 -6.76 20.16 3.58
N ARG A 185 -5.58 20.63 4.00
CA ARG A 185 -5.24 22.06 4.02
C ARG A 185 -5.28 22.65 2.62
N ALA A 186 -4.62 22.04 1.65
CA ALA A 186 -4.55 22.55 0.28
C ALA A 186 -5.94 22.61 -0.40
N VAL A 187 -6.77 21.57 -0.20
CA VAL A 187 -8.14 21.55 -0.74
C VAL A 187 -9.01 22.60 -0.05
N ARG A 188 -8.89 22.75 1.28
CA ARG A 188 -9.61 23.78 2.04
C ARG A 188 -9.24 25.18 1.57
N GLU A 189 -7.96 25.47 1.39
CA GLU A 189 -7.47 26.77 0.89
C GLU A 189 -8.03 27.08 -0.51
N ALA A 190 -8.08 26.10 -1.41
CA ALA A 190 -8.72 26.26 -2.72
C ALA A 190 -10.23 26.55 -2.57
N GLY A 191 -10.93 25.82 -1.69
CA GLY A 191 -12.35 26.05 -1.40
C GLY A 191 -12.65 27.43 -0.80
N GLU A 192 -11.82 27.91 0.12
CA GLU A 192 -11.94 29.26 0.70
C GLU A 192 -11.76 30.35 -0.37
N ARG A 193 -10.82 30.15 -1.30
CA ARG A 193 -10.65 31.06 -2.44
C ARG A 193 -11.85 31.04 -3.36
N ILE A 194 -12.38 29.86 -3.71
CA ILE A 194 -13.60 29.73 -4.52
C ILE A 194 -14.78 30.46 -3.86
N ARG A 195 -14.91 30.41 -2.53
CA ARG A 195 -15.97 31.12 -1.81
C ARG A 195 -15.86 32.65 -1.91
N ARG A 196 -14.64 33.19 -1.97
CA ARG A 196 -14.38 34.64 -2.06
C ARG A 196 -14.39 35.17 -3.50
N GLU A 197 -13.74 34.43 -4.40
CA GLU A 197 -13.44 34.85 -5.78
C GLU A 197 -14.51 34.34 -6.77
N GLY A 198 -15.28 33.32 -6.40
CA GLY A 198 -16.19 32.62 -7.29
C GLY A 198 -15.48 31.65 -8.24
N LEU A 199 -16.27 30.98 -9.08
CA LEU A 199 -15.78 30.29 -10.27
C LEU A 199 -16.20 31.09 -11.52
N PRO A 200 -15.51 30.93 -12.66
CA PRO A 200 -15.96 31.49 -13.94
C PRO A 200 -17.44 31.15 -14.21
N SER A 201 -18.19 32.08 -14.82
CA SER A 201 -19.63 31.93 -15.09
C SER A 201 -19.95 30.66 -15.87
N ASP A 202 -19.10 30.31 -16.83
CA ASP A 202 -19.30 29.18 -17.73
C ASP A 202 -19.02 27.83 -17.03
N LEU A 203 -18.40 27.88 -15.85
CA LEU A 203 -18.14 26.72 -14.98
C LEU A 203 -19.15 26.62 -13.83
N ALA A 204 -19.88 27.70 -13.52
CA ALA A 204 -20.77 27.77 -12.37
C ALA A 204 -22.23 27.45 -12.74
N PRO A 205 -22.92 26.55 -12.00
CA PRO A 205 -22.41 25.78 -10.87
C PRO A 205 -21.52 24.60 -11.31
N LEU A 206 -20.41 24.39 -10.59
CA LEU A 206 -19.63 23.17 -10.73
C LEU A 206 -20.35 22.03 -10.01
N VAL A 207 -20.81 21.02 -10.75
CA VAL A 207 -21.48 19.85 -10.21
C VAL A 207 -20.54 18.65 -10.25
N VAL A 208 -20.29 18.04 -9.09
CA VAL A 208 -19.48 16.83 -8.95
C VAL A 208 -20.39 15.67 -8.52
N GLY A 209 -20.47 14.64 -9.36
CA GLY A 209 -21.25 13.44 -9.09
C GLY A 209 -20.39 12.30 -8.58
N PHE A 210 -20.78 11.67 -7.46
CA PHE A 210 -20.14 10.48 -6.92
C PHE A 210 -20.96 9.23 -7.25
N ALA A 211 -20.41 8.33 -8.07
CA ALA A 211 -21.05 7.06 -8.40
C ALA A 211 -20.59 5.94 -7.47
N GLY A 212 -21.53 5.33 -6.75
CA GLY A 212 -21.30 4.22 -5.82
C GLY A 212 -21.16 4.65 -4.36
N TYR A 213 -21.31 3.68 -3.45
CA TYR A 213 -21.38 3.91 -1.99
C TYR A 213 -20.28 3.17 -1.21
N GLY A 214 -19.32 2.59 -1.92
CA GLY A 214 -18.22 1.82 -1.33
C GLY A 214 -17.13 2.70 -0.71
N ASN A 215 -16.07 2.04 -0.21
CA ASN A 215 -14.95 2.70 0.46
C ASN A 215 -14.26 3.78 -0.40
N VAL A 216 -14.17 3.58 -1.72
CA VAL A 216 -13.57 4.55 -2.65
C VAL A 216 -14.41 5.83 -2.72
N SER A 217 -15.72 5.72 -2.93
CA SER A 217 -16.62 6.87 -2.99
C SER A 217 -16.65 7.63 -1.67
N ARG A 218 -16.71 6.92 -0.53
CA ARG A 218 -16.62 7.54 0.80
C ARG A 218 -15.29 8.28 0.99
N GLY A 219 -14.18 7.68 0.60
CA GLY A 219 -12.87 8.35 0.64
C GLY A 219 -12.87 9.61 -0.20
N ALA A 220 -13.36 9.57 -1.43
CA ALA A 220 -13.40 10.74 -2.30
C ALA A 220 -14.24 11.88 -1.71
N GLN A 221 -15.42 11.56 -1.15
CA GLN A 221 -16.29 12.52 -0.46
C GLN A 221 -15.69 13.11 0.82
N GLU A 222 -14.72 12.44 1.46
CA GLU A 222 -14.04 12.98 2.63
C GLU A 222 -13.00 14.07 2.26
N ILE A 223 -12.58 14.12 1.00
CA ILE A 223 -11.65 15.14 0.48
C ILE A 223 -12.41 16.33 -0.09
N PHE A 224 -13.46 16.08 -0.87
CA PHE A 224 -14.26 17.10 -1.54
C PHE A 224 -15.05 17.96 -0.55
#